data_AF-A0AAD6KHX9-F1
#
_entry.id   AF-A0AAD6KHX9-F1
#
_cell.length_a   1.000
_cell.length_b   1.000
_cell.length_c   1.000
_cell.angle_alpha   90.00
_cell.angle_beta   90.00
_cell.angle_gamma   90.00
#
_symmetry.space_group_name_H-M   'P 1'
#
loop_
_entity.id
_entity.type
_entity.pdbx_description
1 polymer ?
#
loop_
_entity_poly.entity_id
_entity_poly.type
_entity_poly.pdbx_seq_one_letter_code
_entity_poly.pdbx_strand_id
1 'polypeptide(L)'
;MEEIRRVAEAYYEHLPENDKNLLKNKFNDMDKNKDGQISRREYMKYFKKENAKGLHRQRIFRGLDMDENGRLDFEEAKVLFYIIESGRAIICMSCEKFMAGAYFSCSQCFFSAKKSKFDICCDCYGGKKFKHHHGATFCDNYTLLSQSRSLALEAPAEEIRRVAAAYYKHLPENDKKELKNRFKAMDKNGDKQISLREFMKGKDKGSHHEIIFTALDKDDNGSLDFEEAKVLFYIMESGRAIICMSCEKFMAGAYFSCSQCFIDRAKSNFDICCDCYGGKKFKHHRGATFCDNYTLLSQSRSSALAAPAEERSSALRAIEMIANVTNLAVTAGCIIM
;
A
#
# COMPACT_ATOMS: atom_id res chain seq x y z
N MET A 1 5.61 8.02 6.89
CA MET A 1 6.14 7.53 8.18
C MET A 1 5.05 7.26 9.19
N GLU A 2 4.20 8.23 9.50
CA GLU A 2 3.08 8.06 10.44
C GLU A 2 2.26 6.76 10.25
N GLU A 3 1.98 6.38 9.00
CA GLU A 3 1.37 5.08 8.67
C GLU A 3 2.19 3.89 9.22
N ILE A 4 3.44 3.72 8.77
CA ILE A 4 4.26 2.55 9.14
C ILE A 4 4.60 2.52 10.64
N ARG A 5 4.55 3.68 11.31
CA ARG A 5 4.59 3.78 12.78
C ARG A 5 3.37 3.10 13.40
N ARG A 6 2.14 3.47 13.01
CA ARG A 6 0.91 2.83 13.51
C ARG A 6 0.85 1.34 13.22
N VAL A 7 1.39 0.88 12.09
CA VAL A 7 1.50 -0.56 11.78
C VAL A 7 2.47 -1.25 12.74
N ALA A 8 3.65 -0.67 12.96
CA ALA A 8 4.64 -1.23 13.88
C ALA A 8 4.14 -1.25 15.33
N GLU A 9 3.40 -0.23 15.76
CA GLU A 9 2.73 -0.18 17.06
C GLU A 9 1.64 -1.26 17.19
N ALA A 10 0.73 -1.35 16.21
CA ALA A 10 -0.33 -2.35 16.21
C ALA A 10 0.21 -3.80 16.12
N TYR A 11 1.31 -4.00 15.38
CA TYR A 11 2.08 -5.25 15.35
C TYR A 11 2.72 -5.55 16.70
N TYR A 12 3.42 -4.59 17.30
CA TYR A 12 4.05 -4.72 18.61
C TYR A 12 3.04 -5.12 19.68
N GLU A 13 1.85 -4.51 19.70
CA GLU A 13 0.79 -4.86 20.65
C GLU A 13 0.11 -6.22 20.40
N HIS A 14 0.45 -6.91 19.30
CA HIS A 14 0.06 -8.30 19.04
C HIS A 14 1.18 -9.31 19.30
N LEU A 15 2.40 -8.87 19.55
CA LEU A 15 3.49 -9.75 19.94
C LEU A 15 3.23 -10.37 21.33
N PRO A 16 3.52 -11.68 21.50
CA PRO A 16 3.73 -12.29 22.82
C PRO A 16 4.75 -11.49 23.64
N GLU A 17 4.61 -11.48 24.97
CA GLU A 17 5.51 -10.70 25.84
C GLU A 17 6.97 -11.16 25.73
N ASN A 18 7.22 -12.43 25.41
CA ASN A 18 8.56 -12.94 25.11
C ASN A 18 9.19 -12.22 23.89
N ASP A 19 8.40 -11.99 22.85
CA ASP A 19 8.86 -11.33 21.61
C ASP A 19 8.96 -9.81 21.81
N LYS A 20 8.02 -9.20 22.56
CA LYS A 20 8.18 -7.81 23.04
C LYS A 20 9.48 -7.62 23.81
N ASN A 21 9.86 -8.57 24.67
CA ASN A 21 11.12 -8.55 25.41
C ASN A 21 12.34 -8.84 24.53
N LEU A 22 12.21 -9.70 23.50
CA LEU A 22 13.27 -9.89 22.50
C LEU A 22 13.57 -8.59 21.74
N LEU A 23 12.54 -7.78 21.40
CA LEU A 23 12.75 -6.47 20.77
C LEU A 23 13.38 -5.44 21.74
N LYS A 24 12.97 -5.40 23.02
CA LYS A 24 13.65 -4.61 24.06
C LYS A 24 15.13 -5.00 24.19
N ASN A 25 15.43 -6.30 24.14
CA ASN A 25 16.81 -6.81 24.18
C ASN A 25 17.60 -6.41 22.93
N LYS A 26 17.04 -6.52 21.72
CA LYS A 26 17.67 -6.01 20.48
C LYS A 26 17.99 -4.52 20.57
N PHE A 27 17.10 -3.71 21.14
CA PHE A 27 17.33 -2.28 21.36
C PHE A 27 18.51 -2.04 22.31
N ASN A 28 18.51 -2.68 23.48
CA ASN A 28 19.61 -2.64 24.44
C ASN A 28 20.93 -3.21 23.88
N ASP A 29 20.86 -4.02 22.82
CA ASP A 29 22.04 -4.52 22.09
C ASP A 29 22.52 -3.57 20.98
N MET A 30 21.70 -2.61 20.56
CA MET A 30 22.09 -1.53 19.66
C MET A 30 22.62 -0.31 20.43
N ASP A 31 21.91 0.14 21.46
CA ASP A 31 22.36 1.17 22.41
C ASP A 31 23.58 0.64 23.21
N LYS A 32 24.79 1.15 22.92
CA LYS A 32 26.04 0.68 23.54
C LYS A 32 26.60 1.63 24.57
N ASN A 33 26.20 2.89 24.60
CA ASN A 33 26.53 3.81 25.70
C ASN A 33 25.46 3.83 26.81
N LYS A 34 24.28 3.24 26.57
CA LYS A 34 23.10 3.20 27.45
C LYS A 34 22.50 4.59 27.72
N ASP A 35 22.49 5.46 26.70
CA ASP A 35 21.81 6.76 26.80
C ASP A 35 20.31 6.72 26.46
N GLY A 36 19.78 5.54 26.13
CA GLY A 36 18.36 5.33 25.86
C GLY A 36 17.96 5.60 24.41
N GLN A 37 18.90 5.93 23.53
CA GLN A 37 18.66 6.19 22.11
C GLN A 37 19.78 5.61 21.23
N ILE A 38 19.43 4.90 20.17
CA ILE A 38 20.40 4.35 19.22
C ILE A 38 21.00 5.50 18.38
N SER A 39 22.25 5.88 18.64
CA SER A 39 22.92 6.84 17.77
C SER A 39 23.14 6.28 16.36
N ARG A 40 23.26 7.16 15.37
CA ARG A 40 23.63 6.77 13.99
C ARG A 40 24.95 5.96 13.93
N ARG A 41 25.87 6.15 14.88
CA ARG A 41 27.13 5.39 14.96
C ARG A 41 26.88 3.95 15.38
N GLU A 42 26.00 3.73 16.35
CA GLU A 42 25.61 2.41 16.83
C GLU A 42 24.78 1.64 15.81
N TYR A 43 23.76 2.28 15.21
CA TYR A 43 23.01 1.72 14.08
C TYR A 43 23.95 1.18 12.98
N MET A 44 24.90 2.01 12.53
CA MET A 44 25.85 1.61 11.47
C MET A 44 26.83 0.53 11.90
N LYS A 45 27.22 0.48 13.18
CA LYS A 45 28.09 -0.55 13.75
C LYS A 45 27.36 -1.89 13.88
N TYR A 46 26.10 -1.88 14.33
CA TYR A 46 25.26 -3.06 14.51
C TYR A 46 25.05 -3.79 13.18
N PHE A 47 24.47 -3.13 12.17
CA PHE A 47 24.20 -3.77 10.88
C PHE A 47 25.48 -4.20 10.12
N LYS A 48 26.65 -3.64 10.47
CA LYS A 48 27.95 -4.07 9.90
C LYS A 48 28.38 -5.42 10.46
N LYS A 49 28.11 -5.69 11.73
CA LYS A 49 28.34 -6.98 12.37
C LYS A 49 27.38 -8.03 11.80
N GLU A 50 26.10 -7.69 11.64
CA GLU A 50 25.05 -8.59 11.15
C GLU A 50 25.06 -8.80 9.62
N ASN A 51 26.06 -8.28 8.89
CA ASN A 51 26.20 -8.41 7.41
C ASN A 51 24.94 -8.02 6.62
N ALA A 52 24.18 -7.06 7.15
CA ALA A 52 22.79 -6.81 6.76
C ALA A 52 22.68 -5.93 5.50
N LYS A 53 22.95 -6.54 4.34
CA LYS A 53 23.00 -5.90 3.01
C LYS A 53 21.72 -5.13 2.70
N GLY A 54 21.79 -3.80 2.77
CA GLY A 54 20.70 -2.87 2.45
C GLY A 54 20.31 -1.95 3.60
N LEU A 55 20.28 -2.46 4.83
CA LEU A 55 19.89 -1.70 6.02
C LEU A 55 20.91 -0.60 6.41
N HIS A 56 22.14 -0.73 5.92
CA HIS A 56 23.21 0.27 6.00
C HIS A 56 22.94 1.65 5.39
N ARG A 57 21.86 1.85 4.64
CA ARG A 57 21.65 3.14 3.95
C ARG A 57 21.16 4.19 4.96
N GLN A 58 21.91 5.29 5.11
CA GLN A 58 21.59 6.46 5.94
C GLN A 58 20.17 7.02 5.70
N ARG A 59 19.56 6.74 4.55
CA ARG A 59 18.19 7.15 4.20
C ARG A 59 17.08 6.29 4.83
N ILE A 60 17.39 5.12 5.39
CA ILE A 60 16.49 4.40 6.30
C ILE A 60 16.55 5.06 7.68
N PHE A 61 17.77 5.29 8.21
CA PHE A 61 17.96 5.97 9.50
C PHE A 61 17.23 7.32 9.56
N ARG A 62 17.51 8.23 8.61
CA ARG A 62 16.79 9.52 8.44
C ARG A 62 15.33 9.41 7.96
N GLY A 63 14.79 8.20 7.87
CA GLY A 63 13.36 7.96 7.70
C GLY A 63 12.70 7.48 9.00
N LEU A 64 13.48 7.01 9.98
CA LEU A 64 13.01 6.50 11.27
C LEU A 64 13.21 7.53 12.40
N ASP A 65 14.24 8.36 12.26
CA ASP A 65 14.58 9.58 13.01
C ASP A 65 13.49 10.63 12.69
N MET A 66 12.45 10.69 13.53
CA MET A 66 11.15 11.32 13.27
C MET A 66 10.99 12.71 13.89
N ASP A 67 11.66 12.98 15.00
CA ASP A 67 11.79 14.33 15.60
C ASP A 67 13.04 15.08 15.06
N GLU A 68 13.80 14.43 14.18
CA GLU A 68 15.07 14.87 13.59
C GLU A 68 16.20 15.11 14.62
N ASN A 69 16.15 14.47 15.81
CA ASN A 69 17.19 14.57 16.84
C ASN A 69 18.53 13.88 16.46
N GLY A 70 18.55 13.04 15.41
CA GLY A 70 19.76 12.36 14.92
C GLY A 70 20.06 11.00 15.55
N ARG A 71 19.12 10.45 16.33
CA ARG A 71 19.16 9.17 17.05
C ARG A 71 17.86 8.40 16.74
N LEU A 72 17.66 7.25 17.38
CA LEU A 72 16.38 6.52 17.37
C LEU A 72 16.01 6.13 18.80
N ASP A 73 14.86 6.55 19.29
CA ASP A 73 14.30 6.07 20.56
C ASP A 73 13.68 4.65 20.43
N PHE A 74 13.05 4.14 21.48
CA PHE A 74 12.46 2.80 21.44
C PHE A 74 11.21 2.70 20.54
N GLU A 75 10.42 3.76 20.40
CA GLU A 75 9.23 3.79 19.53
C GLU A 75 9.66 3.82 18.05
N GLU A 76 10.65 4.63 17.71
CA GLU A 76 11.28 4.66 16.39
C GLU A 76 11.99 3.32 16.08
N ALA A 77 12.58 2.67 17.09
CA ALA A 77 13.17 1.35 16.95
C ALA A 77 12.14 0.22 16.78
N LYS A 78 10.91 0.32 17.31
CA LYS A 78 9.83 -0.62 16.94
C LYS A 78 9.58 -0.60 15.45
N VAL A 79 9.58 0.58 14.83
CA VAL A 79 9.46 0.72 13.36
C VAL A 79 10.66 0.07 12.67
N LEU A 80 11.90 0.29 13.16
CA LEU A 80 13.10 -0.37 12.62
C LEU A 80 12.99 -1.91 12.63
N PHE A 81 12.66 -2.52 13.77
CA PHE A 81 12.55 -3.98 13.87
C PHE A 81 11.43 -4.52 13.00
N TYR A 82 10.26 -3.85 13.02
CA TYR A 82 9.13 -4.21 12.17
C TYR A 82 9.47 -4.18 10.67
N ILE A 83 10.17 -3.17 10.15
CA ILE A 83 10.53 -3.13 8.71
C ILE A 83 11.61 -4.14 8.31
N ILE A 84 12.38 -4.66 9.27
CA ILE A 84 13.33 -5.75 9.05
C ILE A 84 12.57 -7.08 8.97
N GLU A 85 11.70 -7.34 9.94
CA GLU A 85 11.00 -8.63 10.11
C GLU A 85 9.88 -8.84 9.07
N SER A 86 9.19 -7.77 8.66
CA SER A 86 8.25 -7.78 7.52
C SER A 86 8.93 -7.68 6.15
N GLY A 87 10.21 -7.32 6.10
CA GLY A 87 10.92 -7.00 4.85
C GLY A 87 10.49 -5.67 4.19
N ARG A 88 9.78 -4.79 4.91
CA ARG A 88 9.37 -3.45 4.45
C ARG A 88 10.50 -2.40 4.37
N ALA A 89 11.76 -2.80 4.54
CA ALA A 89 12.96 -1.96 4.33
C ALA A 89 13.23 -1.61 2.84
N ILE A 90 12.22 -1.12 2.13
CA ILE A 90 12.20 -0.94 0.67
C ILE A 90 12.71 0.45 0.29
N ILE A 91 13.55 0.53 -0.75
CA ILE A 91 14.23 1.76 -1.17
C ILE A 91 14.07 1.98 -2.68
N CYS A 92 13.74 3.22 -3.07
CA CYS A 92 13.59 3.60 -4.47
C CYS A 92 14.87 3.35 -5.29
N MET A 93 14.78 2.54 -6.34
CA MET A 93 15.89 2.19 -7.24
C MET A 93 16.39 3.35 -8.12
N SER A 94 15.76 4.52 -8.05
CA SER A 94 16.15 5.75 -8.77
C SER A 94 16.77 6.81 -7.85
N CYS A 95 16.07 7.21 -6.78
CA CYS A 95 16.48 8.32 -5.92
C CYS A 95 16.93 7.92 -4.51
N GLU A 96 16.97 6.61 -4.23
CA GLU A 96 17.31 5.98 -2.95
C GLU A 96 16.45 6.40 -1.73
N LYS A 97 15.34 7.12 -1.93
CA LYS A 97 14.38 7.44 -0.87
C LYS A 97 13.83 6.14 -0.25
N PHE A 98 13.80 6.03 1.08
CA PHE A 98 13.12 4.96 1.80
C PHE A 98 11.60 5.07 1.56
N MET A 99 10.95 3.93 1.34
CA MET A 99 9.56 3.86 0.88
C MET A 99 8.68 3.16 1.92
N ALA A 100 8.32 3.91 2.96
CA ALA A 100 7.45 3.43 4.04
C ALA A 100 5.98 3.25 3.61
N GLY A 101 5.52 4.09 2.68
CA GLY A 101 4.16 4.17 2.14
C GLY A 101 4.05 3.52 0.76
N ALA A 102 3.45 4.21 -0.22
CA ALA A 102 3.25 3.70 -1.57
C ALA A 102 4.53 3.69 -2.42
N TYR A 103 4.66 2.67 -3.29
CA TYR A 103 5.68 2.59 -4.32
C TYR A 103 5.18 1.82 -5.54
N PHE A 104 5.75 2.11 -6.71
CA PHE A 104 5.49 1.40 -7.96
C PHE A 104 6.58 0.36 -8.21
N SER A 105 6.21 -0.83 -8.65
CA SER A 105 7.16 -1.88 -9.06
C SER A 105 6.86 -2.37 -10.47
N CYS A 106 7.91 -2.69 -11.23
CA CYS A 106 7.76 -3.37 -12.52
C CYS A 106 7.23 -4.80 -12.30
N SER A 107 6.03 -5.11 -12.80
CA SER A 107 5.38 -6.41 -12.59
C SER A 107 6.18 -7.56 -13.23
N GLN A 108 6.77 -7.34 -14.40
CA GLN A 108 7.65 -8.33 -15.04
C GLN A 108 8.96 -8.58 -14.25
N CYS A 109 9.42 -7.63 -13.43
CA CYS A 109 10.48 -7.83 -12.43
C CYS A 109 9.95 -8.35 -11.07
N PHE A 110 8.63 -8.31 -10.84
CA PHE A 110 8.01 -8.78 -9.62
C PHE A 110 7.83 -10.31 -9.61
N PHE A 111 7.33 -10.87 -10.71
CA PHE A 111 7.09 -12.31 -10.86
C PHE A 111 8.24 -13.09 -11.50
N SER A 112 9.36 -12.42 -11.84
CA SER A 112 10.55 -13.10 -12.37
C SER A 112 11.46 -13.63 -11.26
N ALA A 113 11.79 -14.92 -11.34
CA ALA A 113 12.85 -15.53 -10.53
C ALA A 113 14.27 -15.23 -11.05
N LYS A 114 14.41 -14.59 -12.23
CA LYS A 114 15.70 -14.27 -12.88
C LYS A 114 16.10 -12.80 -12.79
N LYS A 115 15.22 -11.92 -12.28
CA LYS A 115 15.46 -10.48 -12.13
C LYS A 115 15.24 -10.06 -10.67
N SER A 116 16.01 -9.08 -10.21
CA SER A 116 15.75 -8.41 -8.93
C SER A 116 14.44 -7.60 -8.99
N LYS A 117 13.87 -7.25 -7.83
CA LYS A 117 12.79 -6.25 -7.76
C LYS A 117 13.26 -4.93 -8.39
N PHE A 118 12.33 -4.14 -8.92
CA PHE A 118 12.63 -2.80 -9.44
C PHE A 118 11.53 -1.84 -8.98
N ASP A 119 11.77 -1.29 -7.80
CA ASP A 119 10.76 -0.64 -6.97
C ASP A 119 11.12 0.85 -6.85
N ILE A 120 10.20 1.76 -7.14
CA ILE A 120 10.42 3.20 -7.25
C ILE A 120 9.29 4.01 -6.60
N CYS A 121 9.62 5.16 -5.99
CA CYS A 121 8.62 5.99 -5.32
C CYS A 121 7.71 6.72 -6.31
N CYS A 122 6.52 7.13 -5.86
CA CYS A 122 5.55 7.90 -6.65
C CYS A 122 6.18 9.14 -7.31
N ASP A 123 7.09 9.81 -6.61
CA ASP A 123 7.78 11.02 -7.07
C ASP A 123 8.70 10.75 -8.27
N CYS A 124 9.34 9.57 -8.32
CA CYS A 124 10.14 9.13 -9.47
C CYS A 124 9.29 8.55 -10.58
N TYR A 125 8.22 7.81 -10.26
CA TYR A 125 7.31 7.23 -11.25
C TYR A 125 6.52 8.31 -12.01
N GLY A 126 5.75 9.14 -11.31
CA GLY A 126 4.95 10.22 -11.92
C GLY A 126 5.81 11.31 -12.57
N GLY A 127 7.05 11.49 -12.13
CA GLY A 127 8.04 12.36 -12.77
C GLY A 127 8.84 11.70 -13.90
N LYS A 128 8.61 10.42 -14.21
CA LYS A 128 9.36 9.61 -15.20
C LYS A 128 10.90 9.63 -15.00
N LYS A 129 11.35 9.80 -13.75
CA LYS A 129 12.77 9.98 -13.35
C LYS A 129 13.50 8.64 -13.16
N PHE A 130 13.40 7.73 -14.12
CA PHE A 130 14.06 6.42 -14.05
C PHE A 130 14.34 5.87 -15.46
N LYS A 131 15.27 4.91 -15.55
CA LYS A 131 15.51 4.09 -16.74
C LYS A 131 15.25 2.63 -16.38
N HIS A 132 14.47 1.93 -17.21
CA HIS A 132 14.16 0.51 -17.07
C HIS A 132 13.98 -0.11 -18.47
N HIS A 133 13.69 -1.41 -18.57
CA HIS A 133 13.46 -2.03 -19.87
C HIS A 133 12.18 -1.50 -20.55
N HIS A 134 12.16 -1.54 -21.88
CA HIS A 134 10.96 -1.20 -22.66
C HIS A 134 9.83 -2.23 -22.41
N GLY A 135 8.58 -1.83 -22.66
CA GLY A 135 7.40 -2.65 -22.40
C GLY A 135 7.15 -3.00 -20.93
N ALA A 136 7.78 -2.30 -19.97
CA ALA A 136 7.60 -2.58 -18.54
C ALA A 136 6.29 -2.02 -18.00
N THR A 137 5.46 -2.90 -17.43
CA THR A 137 4.21 -2.54 -16.75
C THR A 137 4.52 -2.25 -15.29
N PHE A 138 4.26 -1.01 -14.85
CA PHE A 138 4.42 -0.61 -13.46
C PHE A 138 3.06 -0.53 -12.79
N CYS A 139 2.92 -1.24 -11.68
CA CYS A 139 1.75 -1.19 -10.82
C CYS A 139 2.23 -0.74 -9.42
N ASP A 140 1.40 0.01 -8.69
CA ASP A 140 1.67 0.28 -7.28
C ASP A 140 1.62 -1.02 -6.46
N ASN A 141 2.28 -1.03 -5.31
CA ASN A 141 2.46 -2.22 -4.49
C ASN A 141 1.14 -2.86 -4.00
N TYR A 142 0.05 -2.10 -3.98
CA TYR A 142 -1.28 -2.56 -3.59
C TYR A 142 -2.05 -3.13 -4.76
N THR A 143 -1.98 -2.46 -5.92
CA THR A 143 -2.43 -3.05 -7.18
C THR A 143 -1.68 -4.37 -7.45
N LEU A 144 -0.39 -4.47 -7.10
CA LEU A 144 0.37 -5.73 -7.18
C LEU A 144 -0.07 -6.78 -6.16
N LEU A 145 -0.41 -6.41 -4.92
CA LEU A 145 -0.98 -7.35 -3.95
C LEU A 145 -2.29 -7.91 -4.50
N SER A 146 -3.18 -7.00 -4.89
CA SER A 146 -4.47 -7.26 -5.51
C SER A 146 -4.35 -8.22 -6.69
N GLN A 147 -3.46 -7.94 -7.63
CA GLN A 147 -3.28 -8.77 -8.82
C GLN A 147 -2.54 -10.08 -8.54
N SER A 148 -1.69 -10.15 -7.50
CA SER A 148 -0.98 -11.40 -7.12
C SER A 148 -1.92 -12.51 -6.61
N ARG A 149 -3.17 -12.16 -6.26
CA ARG A 149 -4.19 -13.08 -5.74
C ARG A 149 -5.53 -13.03 -6.48
N SER A 150 -5.86 -11.89 -7.10
CA SER A 150 -7.21 -11.30 -7.21
C SER A 150 -7.69 -10.66 -5.89
N LEU A 151 -7.82 -9.33 -5.92
CA LEU A 151 -8.34 -8.39 -4.90
C LEU A 151 -7.53 -8.20 -3.59
N ALA A 152 -6.92 -7.01 -3.45
CA ALA A 152 -6.60 -6.20 -2.25
C ALA A 152 -5.49 -5.11 -2.40
N LEU A 153 -5.84 -3.80 -2.33
CA LEU A 153 -5.66 -2.91 -1.14
C LEU A 153 -4.23 -2.54 -0.57
N GLU A 154 -3.79 -1.33 -0.12
CA GLU A 154 -4.28 0.07 0.17
C GLU A 154 -3.06 1.03 0.51
N ALA A 155 -3.12 2.37 0.29
CA ALA A 155 -2.14 3.42 0.74
C ALA A 155 -2.82 4.73 1.25
N PRO A 156 -2.43 5.38 2.38
CA PRO A 156 -3.20 6.40 3.14
C PRO A 156 -3.93 7.50 2.36
N ALA A 157 -4.94 8.19 2.93
CA ALA A 157 -5.77 9.18 2.20
C ALA A 157 -5.00 10.23 1.34
N GLU A 158 -3.91 10.82 1.84
CA GLU A 158 -3.04 11.71 1.04
C GLU A 158 -2.06 10.96 0.11
N GLU A 159 -1.77 9.70 0.41
CA GLU A 159 -0.91 8.83 -0.39
C GLU A 159 -1.68 8.15 -1.55
N ILE A 160 -2.96 7.79 -1.40
CA ILE A 160 -3.86 7.40 -2.50
C ILE A 160 -4.13 8.59 -3.41
N ARG A 161 -4.28 9.81 -2.86
CA ARG A 161 -4.26 11.07 -3.64
C ARG A 161 -2.94 11.21 -4.42
N ARG A 162 -1.77 11.01 -3.79
CA ARG A 162 -0.46 11.01 -4.48
C ARG A 162 -0.29 9.89 -5.53
N VAL A 163 -0.81 8.69 -5.28
CA VAL A 163 -0.75 7.55 -6.21
C VAL A 163 -1.68 7.78 -7.40
N ALA A 164 -2.94 8.16 -7.17
CA ALA A 164 -3.89 8.51 -8.22
C ALA A 164 -3.38 9.68 -9.07
N ALA A 165 -2.80 10.72 -8.44
CA ALA A 165 -2.17 11.83 -9.16
C ALA A 165 -0.92 11.41 -9.96
N ALA A 166 -0.10 10.47 -9.46
CA ALA A 166 1.06 9.94 -10.19
C ALA A 166 0.64 9.04 -11.36
N TYR A 167 -0.37 8.19 -11.15
CA TYR A 167 -1.01 7.35 -12.15
C TYR A 167 -1.62 8.22 -13.26
N TYR A 168 -2.52 9.15 -12.92
CA TYR A 168 -3.12 10.09 -13.85
C TYR A 168 -2.09 10.92 -14.62
N LYS A 169 -0.96 11.33 -14.01
CA LYS A 169 0.14 12.00 -14.73
C LYS A 169 0.83 11.08 -15.75
N HIS A 170 0.96 9.79 -15.43
CA HIS A 170 1.63 8.81 -16.28
C HIS A 170 0.76 8.33 -17.47
N LEU A 171 -0.57 8.37 -17.35
CA LEU A 171 -1.52 8.00 -18.40
C LEU A 171 -1.26 8.69 -19.76
N PRO A 172 -1.57 8.04 -20.89
CA PRO A 172 -1.81 8.67 -22.19
C PRO A 172 -2.82 9.83 -22.14
N GLU A 173 -2.72 10.75 -23.11
CA GLU A 173 -3.63 11.91 -23.18
C GLU A 173 -5.07 11.56 -23.61
N ASN A 174 -5.27 10.44 -24.30
CA ASN A 174 -6.60 9.91 -24.60
C ASN A 174 -7.33 9.53 -23.31
N ASP A 175 -6.68 8.72 -22.48
CA ASP A 175 -7.22 8.17 -21.24
C ASP A 175 -7.48 9.29 -20.22
N LYS A 176 -6.59 10.29 -20.15
CA LYS A 176 -6.80 11.55 -19.41
C LYS A 176 -7.99 12.37 -19.92
N LYS A 177 -8.17 12.47 -21.24
CA LYS A 177 -9.32 13.15 -21.86
C LYS A 177 -10.60 12.41 -21.51
N GLU A 178 -10.56 11.09 -21.39
CA GLU A 178 -11.75 10.29 -21.17
C GLU A 178 -12.17 10.19 -19.70
N LEU A 179 -11.23 10.14 -18.75
CA LEU A 179 -11.53 10.36 -17.32
C LEU A 179 -12.25 11.70 -17.08
N LYS A 180 -11.92 12.75 -17.85
CA LYS A 180 -12.66 14.03 -17.86
C LYS A 180 -14.04 13.90 -18.50
N ASN A 181 -14.22 13.05 -19.51
CA ASN A 181 -15.54 12.79 -20.10
C ASN A 181 -16.44 12.02 -19.11
N ARG A 182 -15.89 11.02 -18.40
CA ARG A 182 -16.59 10.26 -17.36
C ARG A 182 -17.01 11.16 -16.20
N PHE A 183 -16.13 12.05 -15.75
CA PHE A 183 -16.46 13.08 -14.76
C PHE A 183 -17.65 13.94 -15.22
N LYS A 184 -17.59 14.52 -16.42
CA LYS A 184 -18.68 15.29 -17.06
C LYS A 184 -19.95 14.47 -17.36
N ALA A 185 -19.85 13.15 -17.35
CA ALA A 185 -20.99 12.25 -17.52
C ALA A 185 -21.63 11.90 -16.16
N MET A 186 -20.97 12.18 -15.04
CA MET A 186 -21.49 12.00 -13.68
C MET A 186 -22.06 13.32 -13.13
N ASP A 187 -21.33 14.42 -13.29
CA ASP A 187 -21.85 15.80 -13.21
C ASP A 187 -23.10 15.93 -14.11
N LYS A 188 -24.28 16.15 -13.51
CA LYS A 188 -25.57 16.30 -14.22
C LYS A 188 -26.13 17.71 -14.17
N ASN A 189 -25.73 18.52 -13.19
CA ASN A 189 -26.18 19.90 -13.04
C ASN A 189 -25.27 20.92 -13.78
N GLY A 190 -24.05 20.53 -14.13
CA GLY A 190 -23.04 21.35 -14.79
C GLY A 190 -22.15 22.17 -13.83
N ASP A 191 -22.18 21.90 -12.53
CA ASP A 191 -21.43 22.67 -11.52
C ASP A 191 -19.93 22.34 -11.46
N LYS A 192 -19.49 21.29 -12.18
CA LYS A 192 -18.12 20.73 -12.25
C LYS A 192 -17.67 19.98 -11.01
N GLN A 193 -18.61 19.48 -10.21
CA GLN A 193 -18.39 18.59 -9.09
C GLN A 193 -19.27 17.33 -9.29
N ILE A 194 -19.14 16.35 -8.40
CA ILE A 194 -20.03 15.18 -8.37
C ILE A 194 -20.66 15.11 -6.98
N SER A 195 -21.93 15.50 -6.84
CA SER A 195 -22.65 15.37 -5.57
C SER A 195 -22.87 13.89 -5.21
N LEU A 196 -23.07 13.61 -3.91
CA LEU A 196 -23.41 12.25 -3.46
C LEU A 196 -24.63 11.67 -4.20
N ARG A 197 -25.60 12.52 -4.57
CA ARG A 197 -26.81 12.12 -5.32
C ARG A 197 -26.50 11.69 -6.75
N GLU A 198 -25.53 12.32 -7.41
CA GLU A 198 -25.08 11.95 -8.75
C GLU A 198 -24.18 10.72 -8.71
N PHE A 199 -23.29 10.63 -7.71
CA PHE A 199 -22.45 9.46 -7.50
C PHE A 199 -23.27 8.19 -7.18
N MET A 200 -24.36 8.31 -6.42
CA MET A 200 -25.23 7.19 -6.03
C MET A 200 -26.34 6.89 -7.07
N LYS A 201 -26.41 7.63 -8.18
CA LYS A 201 -27.47 7.47 -9.18
C LYS A 201 -27.34 6.13 -9.91
N GLY A 202 -28.27 5.22 -9.63
CA GLY A 202 -28.31 3.87 -10.23
C GLY A 202 -27.55 2.81 -9.42
N LYS A 203 -27.20 3.08 -8.16
CA LYS A 203 -26.57 2.12 -7.24
C LYS A 203 -27.50 1.75 -6.09
N ASP A 204 -27.27 0.58 -5.50
CA ASP A 204 -28.04 0.12 -4.34
C ASP A 204 -27.78 0.95 -3.08
N LYS A 205 -28.87 1.23 -2.36
CA LYS A 205 -28.84 1.92 -1.06
C LYS A 205 -28.29 0.99 0.02
N GLY A 206 -27.39 1.50 0.86
CA GLY A 206 -26.69 0.70 1.87
C GLY A 206 -25.40 0.04 1.35
N SER A 207 -24.99 0.31 0.11
CA SER A 207 -23.65 -0.04 -0.39
C SER A 207 -22.57 0.83 0.26
N HIS A 208 -21.34 0.29 0.38
CA HIS A 208 -20.17 0.99 0.93
C HIS A 208 -19.75 2.26 0.16
N HIS A 209 -20.41 2.57 -0.95
CA HIS A 209 -20.14 3.73 -1.79
C HIS A 209 -20.28 5.07 -1.03
N GLU A 210 -21.26 5.21 -0.13
CA GLU A 210 -21.42 6.43 0.66
C GLU A 210 -20.22 6.68 1.59
N ILE A 211 -19.73 5.62 2.25
CA ILE A 211 -18.53 5.65 3.10
C ILE A 211 -17.28 6.04 2.30
N ILE A 212 -17.14 5.49 1.09
CA ILE A 212 -16.04 5.81 0.17
C ILE A 212 -16.13 7.28 -0.26
N PHE A 213 -17.32 7.78 -0.59
CA PHE A 213 -17.54 9.15 -1.01
C PHE A 213 -17.11 10.15 0.08
N THR A 214 -17.64 9.99 1.30
CA THR A 214 -17.30 10.85 2.45
C THR A 214 -15.83 10.78 2.84
N ALA A 215 -15.11 9.70 2.51
CA ALA A 215 -13.68 9.61 2.76
C ALA A 215 -12.78 10.17 1.63
N LEU A 216 -13.37 10.55 0.49
CA LEU A 216 -12.68 11.18 -0.64
C LEU A 216 -12.91 12.68 -0.71
N ASP A 217 -14.11 13.14 -0.35
CA ASP A 217 -14.49 14.52 -0.04
C ASP A 217 -13.49 15.05 1.01
N LYS A 218 -12.72 16.09 0.67
CA LYS A 218 -11.57 16.56 1.46
C LYS A 218 -11.83 17.85 2.22
N ASP A 219 -12.73 18.69 1.72
CA ASP A 219 -13.16 19.94 2.35
C ASP A 219 -14.57 19.85 2.98
N ASP A 220 -15.12 18.63 3.05
CA ASP A 220 -16.42 18.28 3.61
C ASP A 220 -17.59 19.04 2.94
N ASN A 221 -17.48 19.34 1.64
CA ASN A 221 -18.44 20.17 0.91
C ASN A 221 -19.70 19.41 0.43
N GLY A 222 -19.67 18.07 0.44
CA GLY A 222 -20.77 17.19 -0.01
C GLY A 222 -20.72 16.81 -1.50
N SER A 223 -19.67 17.19 -2.21
CA SER A 223 -19.41 16.90 -3.62
C SER A 223 -17.92 16.66 -3.89
N LEU A 224 -17.61 15.84 -4.89
CA LEU A 224 -16.23 15.54 -5.27
C LEU A 224 -15.78 16.42 -6.45
N ASP A 225 -14.65 17.10 -6.29
CA ASP A 225 -13.98 17.85 -7.35
C ASP A 225 -13.26 16.91 -8.36
N PHE A 226 -12.62 17.45 -9.40
CA PHE A 226 -11.91 16.61 -10.37
C PHE A 226 -10.58 16.03 -9.85
N GLU A 227 -9.91 16.61 -8.86
CA GLU A 227 -8.74 15.98 -8.21
C GLU A 227 -9.16 14.81 -7.32
N GLU A 228 -10.27 14.92 -6.59
CA GLU A 228 -10.86 13.87 -5.75
C GLU A 228 -11.48 12.75 -6.58
N ALA A 229 -12.19 13.09 -7.64
CA ALA A 229 -12.77 12.10 -8.54
C ALA A 229 -11.72 11.26 -9.27
N LYS A 230 -10.49 11.75 -9.49
CA LYS A 230 -9.37 10.88 -9.95
C LYS A 230 -9.06 9.79 -8.95
N VAL A 231 -9.13 10.08 -7.65
CA VAL A 231 -8.94 9.08 -6.60
C VAL A 231 -10.08 8.08 -6.66
N LEU A 232 -11.33 8.54 -6.78
CA LEU A 232 -12.52 7.70 -6.93
C LEU A 232 -12.39 6.73 -8.12
N PHE A 233 -12.07 7.23 -9.32
CA PHE A 233 -11.91 6.39 -10.50
C PHE A 233 -10.78 5.37 -10.29
N TYR A 234 -9.61 5.84 -9.85
CA TYR A 234 -8.46 4.98 -9.58
C TYR A 234 -8.75 3.86 -8.57
N ILE A 235 -9.47 4.12 -7.46
CA ILE A 235 -9.75 3.06 -6.47
C ILE A 235 -10.79 2.04 -6.94
N MET A 236 -11.78 2.49 -7.72
CA MET A 236 -12.80 1.61 -8.28
C MET A 236 -12.21 0.72 -9.38
N GLU A 237 -11.29 1.24 -10.19
CA GLU A 237 -10.60 0.51 -11.26
C GLU A 237 -9.50 -0.44 -10.76
N SER A 238 -8.80 -0.09 -9.67
CA SER A 238 -7.73 -0.93 -9.08
C SER A 238 -8.22 -1.94 -8.04
N GLY A 239 -9.51 -1.92 -7.68
CA GLY A 239 -10.06 -2.76 -6.61
C GLY A 239 -9.53 -2.38 -5.22
N ARG A 240 -9.29 -1.08 -4.98
CA ARG A 240 -8.80 -0.51 -3.72
C ARG A 240 -9.91 0.11 -2.86
N ALA A 241 -11.16 -0.27 -3.11
CA ALA A 241 -12.35 0.21 -2.42
C ALA A 241 -12.82 -0.80 -1.35
N ILE A 242 -12.12 -0.90 -0.21
CA ILE A 242 -12.46 -1.86 0.86
C ILE A 242 -12.61 -1.15 2.21
N ILE A 243 -13.41 -1.76 3.06
CA ILE A 243 -13.96 -1.24 4.30
C ILE A 243 -13.51 -2.14 5.46
N CYS A 244 -13.27 -1.56 6.64
CA CYS A 244 -12.90 -2.33 7.82
C CYS A 244 -14.07 -3.21 8.27
N MET A 245 -13.89 -4.54 8.24
CA MET A 245 -14.89 -5.55 8.60
C MET A 245 -15.39 -5.50 10.07
N SER A 246 -14.92 -4.54 10.87
CA SER A 246 -15.32 -4.37 12.29
C SER A 246 -15.55 -2.93 12.74
N CYS A 247 -15.43 -1.92 11.88
CA CYS A 247 -15.81 -0.53 12.21
C CYS A 247 -16.30 0.30 11.02
N GLU A 248 -16.49 -0.31 9.85
CA GLU A 248 -17.06 0.29 8.64
C GLU A 248 -16.32 1.53 8.08
N LYS A 249 -15.18 1.90 8.64
CA LYS A 249 -14.27 2.92 8.11
C LYS A 249 -13.76 2.50 6.72
N PHE A 250 -13.85 3.40 5.72
CA PHE A 250 -13.08 3.24 4.48
C PHE A 250 -11.61 3.20 4.85
N MET A 251 -11.01 2.06 4.53
CA MET A 251 -9.60 1.87 4.79
C MET A 251 -8.87 2.44 3.57
N ALA A 252 -7.96 3.39 3.82
CA ALA A 252 -7.15 3.98 2.78
C ALA A 252 -5.72 3.43 2.71
N GLY A 253 -5.08 3.00 3.81
CA GLY A 253 -3.64 2.67 3.92
C GLY A 253 -3.32 1.29 4.55
N ALA A 254 -2.20 1.15 5.24
CA ALA A 254 -1.87 -0.14 5.84
C ALA A 254 -2.97 -0.69 6.77
N TYR A 255 -3.36 -1.93 6.50
CA TYR A 255 -4.41 -2.70 7.17
C TYR A 255 -3.93 -4.16 7.33
N PHE A 256 -4.65 -4.95 8.11
CA PHE A 256 -4.35 -6.36 8.36
C PHE A 256 -5.42 -7.28 7.78
N SER A 257 -5.03 -8.30 7.01
CA SER A 257 -5.91 -9.44 6.66
C SER A 257 -5.65 -10.62 7.58
N CYS A 258 -6.69 -11.40 7.88
CA CYS A 258 -6.53 -12.80 8.25
C CYS A 258 -5.87 -13.57 7.08
N SER A 259 -4.66 -14.10 7.26
CA SER A 259 -3.89 -14.74 6.19
C SER A 259 -4.51 -16.07 5.73
N GLN A 260 -5.25 -16.76 6.61
CA GLN A 260 -6.02 -17.94 6.23
C GLN A 260 -7.17 -17.58 5.26
N CYS A 261 -7.94 -16.51 5.54
CA CYS A 261 -8.89 -15.95 4.58
C CYS A 261 -8.18 -15.39 3.33
N PHE A 262 -6.96 -14.87 3.47
CA PHE A 262 -6.14 -14.42 2.33
C PHE A 262 -5.61 -15.56 1.45
N ILE A 263 -5.69 -16.83 1.87
CA ILE A 263 -5.28 -17.98 1.06
C ILE A 263 -6.50 -18.76 0.54
N ASP A 264 -7.54 -18.87 1.35
CA ASP A 264 -8.78 -19.56 1.00
C ASP A 264 -9.65 -18.74 0.03
N ARG A 265 -9.54 -19.03 -1.26
CA ARG A 265 -10.32 -18.39 -2.34
C ARG A 265 -11.83 -18.69 -2.30
N ALA A 266 -12.30 -19.59 -1.44
CA ALA A 266 -13.73 -19.86 -1.26
C ALA A 266 -14.39 -18.96 -0.19
N LYS A 267 -13.63 -18.07 0.45
CA LYS A 267 -14.13 -17.14 1.48
C LYS A 267 -13.88 -15.68 1.09
N SER A 268 -14.72 -14.79 1.61
CA SER A 268 -14.41 -13.36 1.65
C SER A 268 -13.18 -13.11 2.53
N ASN A 269 -12.46 -12.03 2.23
CA ASN A 269 -11.40 -11.55 3.10
C ASN A 269 -11.96 -11.15 4.47
N PHE A 270 -11.09 -11.16 5.48
CA PHE A 270 -11.36 -10.47 6.74
C PHE A 270 -10.28 -9.42 6.95
N ASP A 271 -10.53 -8.25 6.37
CA ASP A 271 -9.62 -7.11 6.32
C ASP A 271 -10.05 -6.05 7.37
N ILE A 272 -9.11 -5.63 8.23
CA ILE A 272 -9.37 -4.71 9.34
C ILE A 272 -8.26 -3.67 9.50
N CYS A 273 -8.65 -2.44 9.86
CA CYS A 273 -7.72 -1.31 9.96
C CYS A 273 -6.78 -1.44 11.18
N CYS A 274 -5.64 -0.75 11.15
CA CYS A 274 -4.68 -0.71 12.26
C CYS A 274 -5.33 -0.37 13.62
N ASP A 275 -6.30 0.56 13.64
CA ASP A 275 -6.99 1.00 14.86
C ASP A 275 -7.83 -0.14 15.49
N CYS A 276 -8.46 -0.97 14.66
CA CYS A 276 -9.25 -2.13 15.10
C CYS A 276 -8.36 -3.32 15.43
N TYR A 277 -7.32 -3.57 14.63
CA TYR A 277 -6.35 -4.63 14.90
C TYR A 277 -5.63 -4.37 16.21
N GLY A 278 -4.84 -3.28 16.30
CA GLY A 278 -4.06 -2.92 17.48
C GLY A 278 -4.89 -2.82 18.76
N GLY A 279 -6.10 -2.23 18.67
CA GLY A 279 -7.04 -2.14 19.79
C GLY A 279 -7.79 -3.44 20.12
N LYS A 280 -7.57 -4.54 19.39
CA LYS A 280 -8.26 -5.85 19.54
C LYS A 280 -9.80 -5.74 19.44
N LYS A 281 -10.27 -4.77 18.67
CA LYS A 281 -11.69 -4.38 18.51
C LYS A 281 -12.37 -5.15 17.38
N PHE A 282 -12.24 -6.48 17.36
CA PHE A 282 -12.85 -7.35 16.35
C PHE A 282 -13.10 -8.76 16.89
N LYS A 283 -13.92 -9.54 16.19
CA LYS A 283 -14.09 -10.99 16.44
C LYS A 283 -13.86 -11.75 15.14
N HIS A 284 -13.04 -12.78 15.19
CA HIS A 284 -12.73 -13.66 14.06
C HIS A 284 -12.45 -15.09 14.56
N HIS A 285 -12.16 -16.04 13.66
CA HIS A 285 -11.95 -17.43 14.07
C HIS A 285 -10.70 -17.60 14.96
N ARG A 286 -10.75 -18.58 15.87
CA ARG A 286 -9.61 -18.91 16.73
C ARG A 286 -8.41 -19.37 15.89
N GLY A 287 -7.20 -19.00 16.28
CA GLY A 287 -5.98 -19.36 15.58
C GLY A 287 -5.75 -18.65 14.24
N ALA A 288 -6.52 -17.60 13.94
CA ALA A 288 -6.26 -16.72 12.80
C ALA A 288 -4.91 -16.01 12.96
N THR A 289 -4.13 -15.99 11.87
CA THR A 289 -2.86 -15.25 11.77
C THR A 289 -3.13 -13.99 10.98
N PHE A 290 -2.88 -12.83 11.55
CA PHE A 290 -3.03 -11.56 10.83
C PHE A 290 -1.67 -11.09 10.30
N CYS A 291 -1.65 -10.74 9.02
CA CYS A 291 -0.50 -10.11 8.36
C CYS A 291 -0.94 -8.74 7.82
N ASP A 292 -0.06 -7.74 7.88
CA ASP A 292 -0.32 -6.50 7.15
C ASP A 292 -0.16 -6.71 5.64
N ASN A 293 -0.75 -5.81 4.86
CA ASN A 293 -0.83 -5.94 3.41
C ASN A 293 0.52 -5.97 2.67
N TYR A 294 1.56 -5.33 3.20
CA TYR A 294 2.90 -5.42 2.59
C TYR A 294 3.60 -6.73 2.95
N THR A 295 3.41 -7.22 4.19
CA THR A 295 3.86 -8.57 4.58
C THR A 295 3.20 -9.62 3.70
N LEU A 296 1.88 -9.50 3.44
CA LEU A 296 1.16 -10.36 2.49
C LEU A 296 1.73 -10.25 1.07
N LEU A 297 1.99 -9.05 0.55
CA LEU A 297 2.60 -8.85 -0.77
C LEU A 297 3.97 -9.56 -0.88
N SER A 298 4.78 -9.47 0.17
CA SER A 298 6.08 -10.12 0.24
C SER A 298 5.95 -11.65 0.28
N GLN A 299 4.98 -12.17 1.03
CA GLN A 299 4.66 -13.60 1.11
C GLN A 299 4.09 -14.12 -0.22
N SER A 300 3.06 -13.49 -0.79
CA SER A 300 2.46 -13.84 -2.08
C SER A 300 3.46 -13.82 -3.23
N ARG A 301 4.41 -12.85 -3.26
CA ARG A 301 5.54 -12.90 -4.19
C ARG A 301 6.37 -14.16 -4.01
N SER A 302 6.69 -14.51 -2.77
CA SER A 302 7.58 -15.63 -2.44
C SER A 302 6.95 -16.97 -2.84
N SER A 303 5.65 -17.13 -2.57
CA SER A 303 4.84 -18.25 -3.10
C SER A 303 4.80 -18.26 -4.62
N ALA A 304 4.52 -17.12 -5.28
CA ALA A 304 4.46 -17.03 -6.74
C ALA A 304 5.82 -17.30 -7.42
N LEU A 305 6.95 -17.03 -6.77
CA LEU A 305 8.28 -17.37 -7.28
C LEU A 305 8.61 -18.87 -7.14
N ALA A 306 8.03 -19.56 -6.15
CA ALA A 306 8.13 -21.01 -5.96
C ALA A 306 7.17 -21.80 -6.88
N ALA A 307 6.05 -21.18 -7.30
CA ALA A 307 5.04 -21.77 -8.17
C ALA A 307 5.56 -22.15 -9.58
N PRO A 308 4.88 -23.04 -10.33
CA PRO A 308 5.19 -23.35 -11.72
C PRO A 308 5.33 -22.13 -12.64
N ALA A 309 5.96 -22.32 -13.81
CA ALA A 309 6.12 -21.24 -14.79
C ALA A 309 4.77 -20.81 -15.43
N GLU A 310 3.84 -21.75 -15.59
CA GLU A 310 2.50 -21.49 -16.12
C GLU A 310 1.66 -20.60 -15.18
N GLU A 311 1.64 -20.88 -13.87
CA GLU A 311 0.91 -20.07 -12.89
C GLU A 311 1.42 -18.62 -12.84
N ARG A 312 2.75 -18.45 -12.90
CA ARG A 312 3.38 -17.11 -13.03
C ARG A 312 2.99 -16.41 -14.33
N SER A 313 2.90 -17.14 -15.43
CA SER A 313 2.45 -16.62 -16.72
C SER A 313 0.99 -16.18 -16.67
N SER A 314 0.12 -16.96 -16.03
CA SER A 314 -1.29 -16.61 -15.81
C SER A 314 -1.46 -15.38 -14.92
N ALA A 315 -0.69 -15.25 -13.83
CA ALA A 315 -0.68 -14.06 -12.99
C ALA A 315 -0.21 -12.81 -13.75
N LEU A 316 0.87 -12.91 -14.54
CA LEU A 316 1.34 -11.82 -15.41
C LEU A 316 0.30 -11.43 -16.47
N ARG A 317 -0.38 -12.39 -17.09
CA ARG A 317 -1.48 -12.12 -18.03
C ARG A 317 -2.67 -11.44 -17.36
N ALA A 318 -3.02 -11.80 -16.12
CA ALA A 318 -4.07 -11.11 -15.36
C ALA A 318 -3.68 -9.65 -15.05
N ILE A 319 -2.40 -9.39 -14.71
CA ILE A 319 -1.87 -8.04 -14.50
C ILE A 319 -1.91 -7.23 -15.80
N GLU A 320 -1.45 -7.81 -16.91
CA GLU A 320 -1.45 -7.16 -18.23
C GLU A 320 -2.88 -6.96 -18.76
N MET A 321 -3.80 -7.88 -18.49
CA MET A 321 -5.22 -7.68 -18.77
C MET A 321 -5.83 -6.58 -17.92
N ILE A 322 -5.55 -6.49 -16.61
CA ILE A 322 -6.08 -5.40 -15.76
C ILE A 322 -5.47 -4.05 -16.18
N ALA A 323 -4.17 -3.99 -16.46
CA ALA A 323 -3.50 -2.78 -16.96
C ALA A 323 -3.98 -2.36 -18.36
N ASN A 324 -4.48 -3.30 -19.18
CA ASN A 324 -5.12 -2.99 -20.46
C ASN A 324 -6.64 -2.73 -20.33
N VAL A 325 -7.31 -3.28 -19.32
CA VAL A 325 -8.70 -2.94 -18.96
C VAL A 325 -8.77 -1.53 -18.40
N THR A 326 -7.77 -1.06 -17.66
CA THR A 326 -7.66 0.38 -17.35
C THR A 326 -7.40 1.26 -18.58
N ASN A 327 -7.06 0.68 -19.74
CA ASN A 327 -6.97 1.38 -21.03
C ASN A 327 -8.20 1.12 -21.95
N LEU A 328 -9.12 0.21 -21.56
CA LEU A 328 -10.25 -0.25 -22.40
C LEU A 328 -11.64 0.01 -21.77
N ALA A 329 -11.78 -0.06 -20.44
CA ALA A 329 -12.90 0.49 -19.68
C ALA A 329 -12.86 2.03 -19.60
N VAL A 330 -11.77 2.60 -20.13
CA VAL A 330 -11.75 3.87 -20.85
C VAL A 330 -12.65 3.70 -22.10
N THR A 331 -12.11 3.19 -23.22
CA THR A 331 -12.75 3.22 -24.55
C THR A 331 -14.20 2.72 -24.66
N ALA A 332 -14.64 1.83 -23.77
CA ALA A 332 -16.02 1.42 -23.60
C ALA A 332 -16.58 2.00 -22.29
N GLY A 333 -17.49 2.98 -22.41
CA GLY A 333 -18.21 3.61 -21.30
C GLY A 333 -19.24 2.70 -20.61
N CYS A 334 -18.83 1.48 -20.27
CA CYS A 334 -19.64 0.50 -19.56
C CYS A 334 -19.80 0.91 -18.10
N ILE A 335 -21.05 1.10 -17.69
CA ILE A 335 -21.44 1.17 -16.29
C ILE A 335 -21.04 -0.18 -15.65
N ILE A 336 -20.14 -0.14 -14.67
CA ILE A 336 -19.93 -1.28 -13.78
C ILE A 336 -21.20 -1.40 -12.94
N MET A 337 -21.89 -2.54 -13.09
CA MET A 337 -23.08 -2.93 -12.32
C MET A 337 -22.68 -3.32 -10.89
#